data_AF-A0AAW8BAB1-F1
#
_entry.id   AF-A0AAW8BAB1-F1
#
_cell.length_a   1.000
_cell.length_b   1.000
_cell.length_c   1.000
_cell.angle_alpha   90.00
_cell.angle_beta   90.00
_cell.angle_gamma   90.00
#
_symmetry.space_group_name_H-M   'P 1'
#
loop_
_entity.id
_entity.type
_entity.pdbx_description
1 polymer ?
#
loop_
_entity_poly.entity_id
_entity_poly.type
_entity_poly.pdbx_seq_one_letter_code
_entity_poly.pdbx_strand_id
1 'polypeptide(L)'
;MAINHHERVDGKGYPRGLFAYELSSYSRIIAIVDAFDAMTSDRCYDQASSTLDALKEIYRHRGTHFDEDYSLEFIQLMGPYPPGTIVELINGYVAIVLSSMEKKRHLPLVKLVLDQDKQPIGEEFIDLQDVQRGTLTREWLIRKVLKDGENGVLLENCPVRMAVSAFNVSDSTAQPGESQ
;
A
#
# COMPACT_ATOMS: atom_id res chain seq x y z
N MET A 1 21.18 14.52 -7.79
CA MET A 1 20.13 13.49 -7.87
C MET A 1 18.71 14.06 -7.83
N ALA A 2 18.48 15.30 -7.38
CA ALA A 2 17.15 15.93 -7.30
C ALA A 2 16.71 16.78 -8.52
N ILE A 3 17.45 16.81 -9.63
CA ILE A 3 17.15 17.72 -10.75
C ILE A 3 16.24 17.09 -11.82
N ASN A 4 16.10 15.75 -11.85
CA ASN A 4 15.48 15.06 -12.97
C ASN A 4 14.14 14.37 -12.67
N HIS A 5 13.63 14.36 -11.44
CA HIS A 5 12.33 13.72 -11.16
C HIS A 5 11.14 14.54 -11.69
N HIS A 6 11.36 15.81 -12.04
CA HIS A 6 10.40 16.65 -12.77
C HIS A 6 10.50 16.51 -14.30
N GLU A 7 11.44 15.69 -14.79
CA GLU A 7 11.50 15.30 -16.20
C GLU A 7 10.37 14.31 -16.49
N ARG A 8 9.76 14.42 -17.66
CA ARG A 8 8.65 13.57 -18.10
C ARG A 8 9.14 12.73 -19.26
N VAL A 9 8.72 11.47 -19.32
CA VAL A 9 9.19 10.56 -20.38
C VAL A 9 8.81 11.02 -21.80
N ASP A 10 7.79 11.88 -21.93
CA ASP A 10 7.37 12.54 -23.16
C ASP A 10 8.20 13.77 -23.56
N GLY A 11 9.27 14.09 -22.83
CA GLY A 11 10.15 15.23 -23.12
C GLY A 11 9.55 16.60 -22.77
N LYS A 12 8.35 16.64 -22.16
CA LYS A 12 7.70 17.91 -21.75
C LYS A 12 8.03 18.33 -20.32
N GLY A 13 8.94 17.60 -19.67
CA GLY A 13 9.38 17.89 -18.31
C GLY A 13 10.39 19.03 -18.24
N TYR A 14 10.79 19.39 -17.03
CA TYR A 14 11.79 20.43 -16.79
C TYR A 14 12.84 19.91 -15.81
N PRO A 15 14.07 20.45 -15.82
CA PRO A 15 14.54 21.63 -16.56
C PRO A 15 15.07 21.38 -17.99
N ARG A 16 15.29 20.12 -18.42
CA ARG A 16 15.96 19.79 -19.68
C ARG A 16 15.04 19.26 -20.77
N GLY A 17 13.82 18.84 -20.45
CA GLY A 17 12.86 18.33 -21.45
C GLY A 17 13.31 17.00 -22.04
N LEU A 18 13.88 16.12 -21.21
CA LEU A 18 14.50 14.89 -21.66
C LEU A 18 13.46 13.82 -21.98
N PHE A 19 13.64 13.12 -23.10
CA PHE A 19 12.81 11.97 -23.44
C PHE A 19 13.22 10.73 -22.65
N ALA A 20 12.34 9.73 -22.59
CA ALA A 20 12.55 8.46 -21.89
C ALA A 20 13.93 7.82 -22.13
N TYR A 21 14.44 7.88 -23.37
CA TYR A 21 15.72 7.28 -23.77
C TYR A 21 16.95 8.04 -23.25
N GLU A 22 16.78 9.28 -22.80
CA GLU A 22 17.83 10.12 -22.22
C GLU A 22 17.84 10.06 -20.69
N LEU A 23 16.79 9.49 -20.11
CA LEU A 23 16.64 9.30 -18.67
C LEU A 23 17.19 7.93 -18.25
N SER A 24 18.01 7.93 -17.20
CA SER A 24 18.43 6.68 -16.58
C SER A 24 17.23 5.89 -16.05
N SER A 25 17.32 4.56 -16.00
CA SER A 25 16.29 3.70 -15.38
C SER A 25 15.95 4.17 -13.96
N TYR A 26 16.96 4.53 -13.17
CA TYR A 26 16.76 5.08 -11.83
C TYR A 26 15.93 6.37 -11.82
N SER A 27 16.16 7.29 -12.77
CA SER A 27 15.39 8.53 -12.85
C SER A 27 13.91 8.28 -13.14
N ARG A 28 13.62 7.32 -14.02
CA ARG A 28 12.24 6.93 -14.38
C ARG A 28 11.52 6.28 -13.19
N ILE A 29 12.21 5.44 -12.42
CA ILE A 29 11.67 4.82 -11.20
C ILE A 29 11.44 5.87 -10.11
N ILE A 30 12.41 6.74 -9.85
CA ILE A 30 12.30 7.79 -8.82
C ILE A 30 11.12 8.72 -9.11
N ALA A 31 10.88 9.08 -10.38
CA ALA A 31 9.73 9.93 -10.73
C ALA A 31 8.37 9.28 -10.36
N ILE A 32 8.24 7.96 -10.51
CA ILE A 32 7.03 7.23 -10.12
C ILE A 32 6.89 7.22 -8.60
N VAL A 33 7.96 6.88 -7.87
CA VAL A 33 7.96 6.82 -6.41
C VAL A 33 7.69 8.19 -5.78
N ASP A 34 8.30 9.25 -6.31
CA ASP A 34 8.12 10.62 -5.84
C ASP A 34 6.69 11.12 -6.07
N ALA A 35 6.11 10.87 -7.26
CA ALA A 35 4.72 11.21 -7.53
C ALA A 35 3.75 10.41 -6.64
N PHE A 36 4.03 9.13 -6.42
CA PHE A 36 3.23 8.30 -5.51
C PHE A 36 3.30 8.79 -4.07
N ASP A 37 4.51 9.06 -3.58
CA ASP A 37 4.74 9.59 -2.23
C ASP A 37 4.04 10.95 -2.09
N ALA A 38 4.23 11.89 -3.01
CA ALA A 38 3.55 13.19 -2.98
C ALA A 38 2.01 13.08 -3.01
N MET A 39 1.45 12.10 -3.72
CA MET A 39 -0.01 11.86 -3.74
C MET A 39 -0.53 11.21 -2.45
N THR A 40 0.33 10.57 -1.67
CA THR A 40 -0.03 9.78 -0.49
C THR A 40 0.52 10.35 0.83
N SER A 41 1.45 11.30 0.77
CA SER A 41 2.22 11.83 1.90
C SER A 41 1.38 12.65 2.88
N ASP A 42 0.26 13.22 2.42
CA ASP A 42 -0.68 13.95 3.29
C ASP A 42 -1.58 13.01 4.11
N ARG A 43 -1.52 11.69 3.92
CA ARG A 43 -2.26 10.73 4.76
C ARG A 43 -1.37 9.75 5.48
N CYS A 44 -1.19 10.06 6.77
CA CYS A 44 -1.63 9.07 7.75
C CYS A 44 -3.17 9.06 7.88
N TYR A 45 -3.91 10.19 7.85
CA TYR A 45 -5.39 10.16 8.00
C TYR A 45 -6.24 11.31 7.36
N ASP A 46 -5.71 12.32 6.64
CA ASP A 46 -6.51 13.45 6.05
C ASP A 46 -6.24 13.90 4.57
N GLN A 47 -7.26 14.39 3.83
CA GLN A 47 -7.65 14.27 2.38
C GLN A 47 -6.60 14.09 1.23
N ALA A 48 -5.58 13.25 1.36
CA ALA A 48 -4.79 12.77 0.22
C ALA A 48 -5.57 11.72 -0.61
N SER A 49 -5.29 11.67 -1.92
CA SER A 49 -5.84 10.65 -2.82
C SER A 49 -5.58 9.27 -2.23
N SER A 50 -6.61 8.41 -2.16
CA SER A 50 -6.43 7.06 -1.63
C SER A 50 -5.29 6.35 -2.38
N THR A 51 -4.60 5.39 -1.77
CA THR A 51 -3.53 4.63 -2.45
C THR A 51 -3.99 4.12 -3.82
N LEU A 52 -5.26 3.70 -3.91
CA LEU A 52 -5.89 3.29 -5.15
C LEU A 52 -6.00 4.43 -6.18
N ASP A 53 -6.34 5.64 -5.76
CA ASP A 53 -6.44 6.81 -6.65
C ASP A 53 -5.06 7.28 -7.12
N ALA A 54 -4.05 7.23 -6.25
CA ALA A 54 -2.66 7.47 -6.64
C ALA A 54 -2.19 6.47 -7.71
N LEU A 55 -2.52 5.18 -7.55
CA LEU A 55 -2.21 4.14 -8.55
C LEU A 55 -2.99 4.35 -9.85
N LYS A 56 -4.25 4.79 -9.80
CA LYS A 56 -5.02 5.15 -11.01
C LYS A 56 -4.37 6.31 -11.74
N GLU A 57 -3.85 7.31 -11.03
CA GLU A 57 -3.21 8.47 -11.63
C GLU A 57 -1.90 8.08 -12.32
N ILE A 58 -1.08 7.25 -11.68
CA ILE A 58 0.13 6.68 -12.30
C ILE A 58 -0.24 5.88 -13.55
N TYR A 59 -1.27 5.02 -13.46
CA TYR A 59 -1.74 4.25 -14.61
C TYR A 59 -2.22 5.15 -15.75
N ARG A 60 -2.91 6.25 -15.43
CA ARG A 60 -3.45 7.20 -16.41
C ARG A 60 -2.36 7.93 -17.18
N HIS A 61 -1.26 8.29 -16.52
CA HIS A 61 -0.14 9.04 -17.12
C HIS A 61 1.07 8.19 -17.54
N ARG A 62 0.93 6.87 -17.50
CA ARG A 62 1.95 5.95 -18.06
C ARG A 62 2.16 6.23 -19.56
N GLY A 63 3.39 6.09 -20.02
CA GLY A 63 3.81 6.42 -21.39
C GLY A 63 3.87 7.92 -21.70
N THR A 64 3.53 8.80 -20.75
CA THR A 64 3.58 10.27 -20.95
C THR A 64 4.37 10.97 -19.85
N HIS A 65 3.86 10.99 -18.61
CA HIS A 65 4.62 11.49 -17.46
C HIS A 65 5.60 10.42 -16.99
N PHE A 66 5.12 9.18 -16.92
CA PHE A 66 5.84 8.05 -16.35
C PHE A 66 6.17 7.02 -17.41
N ASP A 67 7.26 6.29 -17.19
CA ASP A 67 7.61 5.15 -18.03
C ASP A 67 6.53 4.06 -17.96
N GLU A 68 6.12 3.52 -19.10
CA GLU A 68 5.00 2.56 -19.13
C GLU A 68 5.34 1.25 -18.42
N ASP A 69 6.49 0.65 -18.71
CA ASP A 69 6.88 -0.64 -18.16
C ASP A 69 7.06 -0.55 -16.65
N TYR A 70 7.79 0.47 -16.17
CA TYR A 70 7.99 0.67 -14.74
C TYR A 70 6.70 1.06 -13.99
N SER A 71 5.78 1.79 -14.63
CA SER A 71 4.48 2.09 -14.03
C SER A 71 3.66 0.82 -13.81
N LEU A 72 3.65 -0.08 -14.80
CA LEU A 72 2.93 -1.34 -14.70
C LEU A 72 3.56 -2.27 -13.65
N GLU A 73 4.88 -2.38 -13.61
CA GLU A 73 5.60 -3.15 -12.58
C GLU A 73 5.33 -2.58 -11.18
N PHE A 74 5.37 -1.26 -11.01
CA PHE A 74 5.06 -0.60 -9.74
C PHE A 74 3.63 -0.90 -9.26
N ILE A 75 2.63 -0.78 -10.15
CA ILE A 75 1.24 -1.11 -9.83
C ILE A 75 1.09 -2.58 -9.45
N GLN A 76 1.77 -3.47 -10.18
CA GLN A 76 1.76 -4.90 -9.86
C GLN A 76 2.35 -5.15 -8.47
N LEU A 77 3.49 -4.54 -8.15
CA LEU A 77 4.18 -4.66 -6.85
C LEU A 77 3.25 -4.29 -5.68
N MET A 78 2.48 -3.20 -5.83
CA MET A 78 1.53 -2.74 -4.81
C MET A 78 0.36 -3.71 -4.60
N GLY A 79 0.00 -4.49 -5.62
CA GLY A 79 -1.03 -5.52 -5.54
C GLY A 79 -2.46 -4.97 -5.42
N PRO A 80 -3.47 -5.86 -5.25
CA PRO A 80 -4.87 -5.46 -5.21
C PRO A 80 -5.26 -4.72 -3.93
N TYR A 81 -4.49 -4.89 -2.86
CA TYR A 81 -4.76 -4.35 -1.52
C TYR A 81 -3.49 -3.72 -0.94
N PRO A 82 -3.10 -2.54 -1.41
CA PRO A 82 -1.95 -1.86 -0.87
C PRO A 82 -2.21 -1.38 0.58
N PRO A 83 -1.15 -1.13 1.37
CA PRO A 83 -1.26 -0.51 2.68
C PRO A 83 -2.12 0.77 2.67
N GLY A 84 -2.92 0.95 3.73
CA GLY A 84 -3.88 2.05 3.87
C GLY A 84 -5.25 1.79 3.21
N THR A 85 -5.43 0.68 2.50
CA THR A 85 -6.73 0.33 1.90
C THR A 85 -7.74 -0.06 2.98
N ILE A 86 -8.93 0.56 2.96
CA ILE A 86 -10.06 0.16 3.81
C ILE A 86 -10.82 -0.96 3.12
N VAL A 87 -11.05 -2.06 3.83
CA VAL A 87 -11.74 -3.24 3.31
C VAL A 87 -12.87 -3.67 4.24
N GLU A 88 -13.97 -4.11 3.65
CA GLU A 88 -15.02 -4.85 4.36
C GLU A 88 -14.74 -6.35 4.19
N LEU A 89 -14.72 -7.07 5.30
CA LEU A 89 -14.60 -8.53 5.31
C LEU A 89 -15.98 -9.18 5.11
N ILE A 90 -16.02 -10.44 4.69
CA ILE A 90 -17.30 -11.16 4.45
C ILE A 90 -18.17 -11.24 5.72
N ASN A 91 -17.56 -11.33 6.90
CA ASN A 91 -18.23 -11.32 8.20
C ASN A 91 -18.76 -9.94 8.62
N GLY A 92 -18.61 -8.90 7.81
CA GLY A 92 -19.13 -7.55 8.07
C GLY A 92 -18.18 -6.62 8.82
N TYR A 93 -17.06 -7.13 9.34
CA TYR A 93 -16.03 -6.29 9.95
C TYR A 93 -15.39 -5.36 8.93
N VAL A 94 -14.92 -4.21 9.39
CA VAL A 94 -14.14 -3.28 8.59
C VAL A 94 -12.71 -3.27 9.09
N ALA A 95 -11.76 -3.33 8.15
CA ALA A 95 -10.34 -3.39 8.45
C ALA A 95 -9.54 -2.44 7.55
N ILE A 96 -8.36 -2.04 8.02
CA ILE A 96 -7.36 -1.31 7.25
C ILE A 96 -6.21 -2.25 6.95
N VAL A 97 -5.80 -2.30 5.69
CA VAL A 97 -4.63 -3.07 5.24
C VAL A 97 -3.35 -2.40 5.76
N LEU A 98 -2.54 -3.12 6.51
CA LEU A 98 -1.27 -2.63 7.05
C LEU A 98 -0.08 -3.00 6.17
N SER A 99 -0.06 -4.24 5.68
CA SER A 99 1.03 -4.70 4.82
C SER A 99 0.57 -5.81 3.88
N SER A 100 1.14 -5.81 2.68
CA SER A 100 1.04 -6.89 1.71
C SER A 100 2.41 -7.55 1.60
N MET A 101 2.60 -8.75 2.17
CA MET A 101 3.85 -9.49 2.03
C MET A 101 4.04 -10.01 0.60
N GLU A 102 5.28 -9.94 0.10
CA GLU A 102 5.67 -10.14 -1.31
C GLU A 102 5.12 -11.43 -1.97
N LYS A 103 4.92 -12.51 -1.21
CA LYS A 103 4.55 -13.81 -1.77
C LYS A 103 3.04 -14.09 -1.84
N LYS A 104 2.17 -13.30 -1.19
CA LYS A 104 0.70 -13.54 -1.14
C LYS A 104 -0.10 -12.23 -1.04
N ARG A 105 -0.08 -11.44 -2.12
CA ARG A 105 -0.71 -10.08 -2.20
C ARG A 105 -2.23 -10.04 -1.97
N HIS A 106 -2.91 -11.20 -1.96
CA HIS A 106 -4.37 -11.31 -1.74
C HIS A 106 -4.77 -11.57 -0.29
N LEU A 107 -3.81 -11.78 0.63
CA LEU A 107 -4.05 -12.05 2.05
C LEU A 107 -3.18 -11.15 2.92
N PRO A 108 -3.47 -9.84 2.96
CA PRO A 108 -2.69 -8.88 3.74
C PRO A 108 -2.89 -9.05 5.25
N LEU A 109 -1.96 -8.48 6.02
CA LEU A 109 -2.17 -8.19 7.43
C LEU A 109 -3.13 -7.00 7.53
N VAL A 110 -4.21 -7.15 8.29
CA VAL A 110 -5.22 -6.10 8.47
C VAL A 110 -5.40 -5.74 9.95
N LYS A 111 -5.61 -4.46 10.24
CA LYS A 111 -6.09 -3.99 11.54
C LYS A 111 -7.60 -3.82 11.45
N LEU A 112 -8.34 -4.51 12.31
CA LEU A 112 -9.77 -4.29 12.41
C LEU A 112 -10.03 -2.92 13.04
N VAL A 113 -11.00 -2.19 12.50
CA VAL A 113 -11.37 -0.86 12.97
C VAL A 113 -12.83 -0.78 13.39
N LEU A 114 -13.72 -1.51 12.71
CA LEU A 114 -15.13 -1.61 13.08
C LEU A 114 -15.60 -3.06 13.12
N ASP A 115 -16.55 -3.34 14.02
CA ASP A 115 -17.28 -4.61 14.05
C ASP A 115 -18.40 -4.70 12.99
N GLN A 116 -19.19 -5.77 13.10
CA GLN A 116 -20.32 -6.07 12.21
C GLN A 116 -21.42 -4.99 12.28
N ASP A 117 -21.59 -4.36 13.44
CA ASP A 117 -22.57 -3.30 13.72
C ASP A 117 -22.00 -1.89 13.47
N LYS A 118 -20.82 -1.83 12.83
CA LYS A 118 -20.08 -0.59 12.52
C LYS A 118 -19.69 0.21 13.76
N GLN A 119 -19.56 -0.46 14.90
CA GLN A 119 -19.02 0.16 16.11
C GLN A 119 -17.50 0.08 16.12
N PRO A 120 -16.80 1.11 16.63
CA PRO A 120 -15.36 1.08 16.80
C PRO A 120 -14.92 -0.08 17.68
N ILE A 121 -13.92 -0.82 17.23
CA ILE A 121 -13.27 -1.86 18.03
C ILE A 121 -11.85 -1.46 18.41
N GLY A 122 -11.32 -2.14 19.42
CA GLY A 122 -9.95 -1.92 19.90
C GLY A 122 -8.88 -2.30 18.88
N GLU A 123 -7.62 -2.30 19.32
CA GLU A 123 -6.50 -2.68 18.46
C GLU A 123 -6.43 -4.20 18.25
N GLU A 124 -7.11 -4.69 17.22
CA GLU A 124 -7.07 -6.10 16.82
C GLU A 124 -6.45 -6.26 15.44
N PHE A 125 -5.49 -7.17 15.32
CA PHE A 125 -4.73 -7.44 14.10
C PHE A 125 -5.02 -8.86 13.62
N ILE A 126 -5.35 -9.01 12.35
CA ILE A 126 -5.68 -10.29 11.75
C ILE A 126 -4.76 -10.52 10.54
N ASP A 127 -4.02 -11.63 10.56
CA ASP A 127 -3.29 -12.11 9.39
C ASP A 127 -4.25 -12.95 8.52
N LEU A 128 -4.69 -12.40 7.39
CA LEU A 128 -5.62 -13.12 6.50
C LEU A 128 -5.00 -14.40 5.90
N GLN A 129 -3.68 -14.60 6.01
CA GLN A 129 -3.04 -15.86 5.62
C GLN A 129 -3.52 -17.05 6.47
N ASP A 130 -4.02 -16.81 7.67
CA ASP A 130 -4.53 -17.86 8.55
C ASP A 130 -5.78 -18.54 7.99
N VAL A 131 -6.45 -17.94 7.00
CA VAL A 131 -7.52 -18.60 6.22
C VAL A 131 -6.97 -19.76 5.38
N GLN A 132 -5.77 -19.61 4.81
CA GLN A 132 -5.12 -20.69 4.07
C GLN A 132 -4.50 -21.74 4.99
N ARG A 133 -4.09 -21.35 6.21
CA ARG A 133 -3.58 -22.29 7.22
C ARG A 133 -4.69 -23.11 7.88
N GLY A 134 -5.95 -22.72 7.68
CA GLY A 134 -7.12 -23.39 8.25
C GLY A 134 -7.48 -22.94 9.67
N THR A 135 -6.77 -21.93 10.21
CA THR A 135 -7.03 -21.35 11.54
C THR A 135 -8.17 -20.33 11.49
N LEU A 136 -8.36 -19.65 10.35
CA LEU A 136 -9.50 -18.76 10.10
C LEU A 136 -10.45 -19.34 9.05
N THR A 137 -11.73 -19.04 9.22
CA THR A 137 -12.81 -19.36 8.28
C THR A 137 -12.81 -18.41 7.08
N ARG A 138 -13.48 -18.80 6.00
CA ARG A 138 -13.57 -17.99 4.76
C ARG A 138 -14.31 -16.67 4.93
N GLU A 139 -15.04 -16.48 6.03
CA GLU A 139 -15.74 -15.25 6.36
C GLU A 139 -14.80 -14.06 6.66
N TRP A 140 -13.52 -14.34 6.88
CA TRP A 140 -12.47 -13.33 7.07
C TRP A 140 -11.89 -12.81 5.75
N LEU A 141 -12.29 -13.35 4.60
CA LEU A 141 -11.81 -12.85 3.31
C LEU A 141 -12.36 -11.46 3.00
N ILE A 142 -11.58 -10.69 2.24
CA ILE A 142 -11.99 -9.37 1.76
C ILE A 142 -13.18 -9.51 0.82
N ARG A 143 -14.29 -8.85 1.16
CA ARG A 143 -15.51 -8.79 0.35
C ARG A 143 -15.44 -7.65 -0.66
N LYS A 144 -15.09 -6.45 -0.19
CA LYS A 144 -14.96 -5.25 -1.03
C LYS A 144 -14.02 -4.21 -0.41
N VAL A 145 -13.50 -3.33 -1.25
CA VAL A 145 -12.80 -2.11 -0.84
C VAL A 145 -13.84 -1.03 -0.56
N LEU A 146 -13.68 -0.32 0.55
CA LEU A 146 -14.53 0.81 0.95
C LEU A 146 -13.83 2.13 0.62
N LYS A 147 -14.62 3.16 0.29
CA LYS A 147 -14.12 4.53 0.24
C LYS A 147 -14.08 5.13 1.65
N ASP A 148 -13.18 6.07 1.87
CA ASP A 148 -13.18 6.89 3.09
C ASP A 148 -14.53 7.64 3.20
N GLY A 149 -15.16 7.58 4.37
CA GLY A 149 -16.51 8.08 4.63
C GLY A 149 -17.66 7.14 4.24
N GLU A 150 -17.41 6.04 3.53
CA GLU A 150 -18.43 5.02 3.25
C GLU A 150 -18.79 4.27 4.54
N ASN A 151 -20.09 4.09 4.82
CA ASN A 151 -20.59 3.48 6.07
C ASN A 151 -20.21 4.20 7.38
N GLY A 152 -19.90 5.50 7.33
CA GLY A 152 -19.49 6.26 8.53
C GLY A 152 -18.07 5.93 9.00
N VAL A 153 -17.31 5.17 8.21
CA VAL A 153 -15.90 4.89 8.46
C VAL A 153 -15.11 6.12 8.06
N LEU A 154 -14.82 6.99 9.03
CA LEU A 154 -13.94 8.13 8.84
C LEU A 154 -12.59 7.76 9.42
N LEU A 155 -11.58 7.71 8.55
CA LEU A 155 -10.20 7.40 8.93
C LEU A 155 -9.68 8.35 10.04
N GLU A 156 -10.18 9.58 10.10
CA GLU A 156 -9.85 10.59 11.12
C GLU A 156 -10.20 10.17 12.55
N ASN A 157 -11.20 9.29 12.73
CA ASN A 157 -11.69 8.84 14.03
C ASN A 157 -11.15 7.47 14.44
N CYS A 158 -10.33 6.83 13.59
CA CYS A 158 -9.69 5.57 13.92
C CYS A 158 -8.38 5.82 14.68
N PRO A 159 -8.24 5.33 15.93
CA PRO A 159 -6.98 5.44 16.67
C PRO A 159 -5.97 4.46 16.08
N VAL A 160 -5.34 4.83 14.98
CA VAL A 160 -4.26 4.06 14.37
C VAL A 160 -2.97 4.84 14.56
N ARG A 161 -2.51 4.85 15.82
CA ARG A 161 -1.11 5.16 16.10
C ARG A 161 -0.28 4.07 15.44
N MET A 162 0.41 4.42 14.37
CA MET A 162 1.31 3.53 13.65
C MET A 162 2.43 3.07 14.58
N ALA A 163 2.30 1.85 15.12
CA ALA A 163 3.40 1.13 15.73
C ALA A 163 4.31 0.57 14.62
N VAL A 164 5.03 1.47 13.92
CA VAL A 164 6.15 1.07 13.05
C VAL A 164 7.28 0.43 13.89
N SER A 165 7.25 0.55 15.22
CA SER A 165 8.26 -0.01 16.13
C SER A 165 7.99 -1.45 16.59
N ALA A 166 6.86 -2.09 16.24
CA ALA A 166 6.51 -3.41 16.79
C ALA A 166 6.77 -4.60 15.84
N PHE A 167 7.10 -4.35 14.57
CA PHE A 167 7.46 -5.41 13.60
C PHE A 167 8.97 -5.62 13.49
N ASN A 168 9.69 -5.59 14.62
CA ASN A 168 10.93 -6.35 14.70
C ASN A 168 10.53 -7.82 14.83
N VAL A 169 10.45 -8.49 13.68
CA VAL A 169 10.56 -9.95 13.64
C VAL A 169 11.81 -10.29 14.42
N SER A 170 11.57 -11.00 15.52
CA SER A 170 12.56 -11.69 16.33
C SER A 170 13.39 -12.60 15.43
N ASP A 171 14.49 -12.06 14.91
CA ASP A 171 15.59 -12.86 14.38
C ASP A 171 16.47 -13.26 15.58
N SER A 172 15.98 -14.26 16.33
CA SER A 172 16.76 -14.93 17.37
C SER A 172 16.14 -16.28 17.67
N THR A 173 16.71 -17.31 17.06
CA THR A 173 17.04 -18.61 17.67
C THR A 173 17.81 -19.39 16.60
N ALA A 174 19.14 -19.33 16.63
CA ALA A 174 20.01 -20.27 17.35
C ALA A 174 20.63 -21.30 16.37
N GLN A 175 21.87 -21.05 15.95
CA GLN A 175 22.81 -22.13 15.67
C GLN A 175 23.54 -22.46 16.98
N PRO A 176 23.44 -23.69 17.52
CA PRO A 176 24.44 -24.18 18.46
C PRO A 176 25.68 -24.60 17.67
N GLY A 177 26.84 -24.14 18.11
CA GLY A 177 28.11 -24.39 17.46
C GLY A 177 28.62 -25.82 17.63
N GLU A 178 29.72 -26.12 16.96
CA GLU A 178 30.73 -27.00 17.52
C GLU A 178 32.09 -26.73 16.87
N SER A 179 33.06 -26.62 17.77
CA SER A 179 34.47 -26.40 17.58
C SER A 179 35.14 -27.68 17.07
N GLN A 180 36.07 -27.55 16.13
CA GLN A 180 37.44 -28.08 16.19
C GLN A 180 38.24 -27.64 14.97
#